data_AF-A0A537M0A7-F1
#
_entry.id   AF-A0A537M0A7-F1
#
_cell.length_a   1.000
_cell.length_b   1.000
_cell.length_c   1.000
_cell.angle_alpha   90.00
_cell.angle_beta   90.00
_cell.angle_gamma   90.00
#
_symmetry.space_group_name_H-M   'P 1'
#
loop_
_entity.id
_entity.type
_entity.pdbx_description
1 polymer ?
#
loop_
_entity_poly.entity_id
_entity_poly.type
_entity_poly.pdbx_seq_one_letter_code
_entity_poly.pdbx_strand_id
1 'polypeptide(L)'
;MAGGDRIDLPVPNGGKPLAFAGFQACTIGGAGQQFGTAGDGYADVIWDQQNGRTRIAVDVNDDGLLTDIDQVILLDGLKTIQADDFNDVMTVVRGTTGADTVIGGNNGETFNTLGGNDIIDARGGNDIVNGGAGNDVIDGGLGSDTLNGEGDDDTIHGNDDGDTISGGDGNDTLFGDAGTDNLHGNNGVDSIDGGAGGDTVDGDSGADVLHGGADNDTVRG
;
A
#
# COMPACT_ATOMS: atom_id res chain seq x y z
N MET A 1 0.16 -24.39 -3.59
CA MET A 1 0.30 -25.24 -2.38
C MET A 1 0.59 -24.27 -1.25
N ALA A 2 -0.41 -23.96 -0.43
CA ALA A 2 -0.31 -22.96 0.64
C ALA A 2 0.15 -23.65 1.92
N GLY A 3 1.23 -23.16 2.54
CA GLY A 3 1.77 -23.70 3.80
C GLY A 3 3.29 -23.80 3.84
N GLY A 4 4.01 -22.78 3.38
CA GLY A 4 5.40 -22.58 3.80
C GLY A 4 5.44 -22.09 5.25
N ASP A 5 6.54 -22.34 5.96
CA ASP A 5 6.76 -21.78 7.29
C ASP A 5 6.84 -20.24 7.16
N ARG A 6 5.96 -19.53 7.86
CA ARG A 6 6.00 -18.06 7.97
C ARG A 6 7.16 -17.62 8.87
N ILE A 7 7.73 -16.48 8.54
CA ILE A 7 8.84 -15.87 9.25
C ILE A 7 8.29 -15.16 10.48
N ASP A 8 8.75 -15.58 11.65
CA ASP A 8 8.50 -14.87 12.89
C ASP A 8 9.67 -13.90 13.10
N LEU A 9 9.42 -12.60 12.99
CA LEU A 9 10.43 -11.62 13.35
C LEU A 9 10.60 -11.71 14.86
N PRO A 10 11.84 -11.74 15.38
CA PRO A 10 12.05 -11.60 16.81
C PRO A 10 11.52 -10.23 17.20
N VAL A 11 10.28 -10.20 17.69
CA VAL A 11 9.51 -9.01 18.08
C VAL A 11 10.45 -7.87 18.50
N PRO A 12 10.34 -6.67 17.92
CA PRO A 12 11.12 -5.54 18.40
C PRO A 12 10.78 -5.36 19.88
N ASN A 13 11.72 -5.72 20.77
CA ASN A 13 11.58 -5.69 22.22
C ASN A 13 11.30 -4.23 22.68
N GLY A 14 10.05 -3.74 22.59
CA GLY A 14 9.77 -2.36 23.02
C GLY A 14 8.50 -1.63 22.55
N GLY A 15 7.72 -2.14 21.59
CA GLY A 15 6.37 -1.59 21.30
C GLY A 15 6.22 -0.61 20.13
N LYS A 16 7.17 -0.54 19.18
CA LYS A 16 6.92 0.13 17.89
C LYS A 16 6.18 -0.82 16.93
N PRO A 17 5.17 -0.34 16.19
CA PRO A 17 4.56 -1.08 15.09
C PRO A 17 5.57 -1.33 13.95
N LEU A 18 5.31 -2.34 13.11
CA LEU A 18 6.17 -2.71 11.99
C LEU A 18 5.72 -2.03 10.69
N ALA A 19 6.70 -1.58 9.89
CA ALA A 19 6.49 -1.11 8.53
C ALA A 19 7.24 -2.04 7.55
N PHE A 20 6.54 -2.58 6.55
CA PHE A 20 7.15 -3.34 5.48
C PHE A 20 7.52 -2.42 4.34
N ALA A 21 8.81 -2.18 4.11
CA ALA A 21 9.30 -1.25 3.08
C ALA A 21 9.89 -1.98 1.85
N GLY A 22 9.52 -3.26 1.66
CA GLY A 22 9.79 -4.00 0.43
C GLY A 22 11.26 -4.34 0.18
N PHE A 23 11.58 -4.56 -1.10
CA PHE A 23 12.94 -4.87 -1.56
C PHE A 23 13.78 -3.60 -1.63
N GLN A 24 14.94 -3.58 -0.98
CA GLN A 24 15.92 -2.52 -1.17
C GLN A 24 17.20 -3.12 -1.76
N ALA A 25 17.67 -2.58 -2.89
CA ALA A 25 18.95 -2.93 -3.51
C ALA A 25 20.18 -2.39 -2.72
N CYS A 26 20.02 -2.25 -1.41
CA CYS A 26 21.09 -1.94 -0.46
C CYS A 26 21.97 -3.18 -0.25
N THR A 27 23.20 -2.99 0.22
CA THR A 27 24.01 -4.11 0.74
C THR A 27 23.86 -4.11 2.25
N ILE A 28 23.04 -5.00 2.81
CA ILE A 28 22.94 -5.21 4.27
C ILE A 28 24.30 -5.72 4.81
N GLY A 29 25.13 -4.86 5.42
CA GLY A 29 26.39 -5.30 6.03
C GLY A 29 27.48 -4.26 6.34
N GLY A 30 27.21 -2.97 6.22
CA GLY A 30 28.10 -1.89 6.64
C GLY A 30 27.49 -1.06 7.77
N ALA A 31 28.22 -0.85 8.87
CA ALA A 31 27.75 0.00 9.96
C ALA A 31 27.48 1.44 9.48
N GLY A 32 26.31 1.98 9.82
CA GLY A 32 25.92 3.35 9.47
C GLY A 32 25.42 3.54 8.04
N GLN A 33 25.01 2.46 7.37
CA GLN A 33 24.29 2.56 6.10
C GLN A 33 22.87 3.04 6.33
N GLN A 34 22.43 3.99 5.49
CA GLN A 34 21.03 4.42 5.46
C GLN A 34 20.13 3.27 5.07
N PHE A 35 19.06 3.10 5.82
CA PHE A 35 18.18 1.95 5.79
C PHE A 35 16.80 2.40 6.25
N GLY A 36 15.73 1.97 5.59
CA GLY A 36 14.38 2.40 5.96
C GLY A 36 14.19 3.93 5.98
N THR A 37 13.30 4.39 6.85
CA THR A 37 12.96 5.79 7.08
C THR A 37 13.16 6.10 8.56
N ALA A 38 13.90 7.16 8.86
CA ALA A 38 14.23 7.51 10.23
C ALA A 38 13.13 8.36 10.89
N GLY A 39 12.76 8.00 12.11
CA GLY A 39 11.99 8.79 13.06
C GLY A 39 10.50 8.88 12.79
N ASP A 40 9.93 7.91 12.05
CA ASP A 40 8.51 7.90 11.70
C ASP A 40 7.64 7.07 12.66
N GLY A 41 8.26 6.45 13.67
CA GLY A 41 7.60 5.70 14.72
C GLY A 41 7.49 4.21 14.45
N TYR A 42 7.95 3.72 13.30
CA TYR A 42 7.89 2.31 12.92
C TYR A 42 9.27 1.65 12.99
N ALA A 43 9.27 0.34 13.17
CA ALA A 43 10.45 -0.48 12.90
C ALA A 43 10.37 -0.96 11.44
N ASP A 44 11.30 -0.51 10.60
CA ASP A 44 11.30 -0.82 9.18
C ASP A 44 11.84 -2.22 8.90
N VAL A 45 11.03 -3.03 8.22
CA VAL A 45 11.37 -4.34 7.70
C VAL A 45 11.60 -4.21 6.20
N ILE A 46 12.82 -4.44 5.76
CA ILE A 46 13.14 -4.55 4.33
C ILE A 46 13.96 -5.80 4.07
N TRP A 47 14.14 -6.11 2.79
CA TRP A 47 14.96 -7.23 2.39
C TRP A 47 15.80 -6.94 1.16
N ASP A 48 16.93 -7.63 1.06
CA ASP A 48 17.78 -7.65 -0.12
C ASP A 48 18.13 -9.09 -0.54
N GLN A 49 18.79 -9.21 -1.69
CA GLN A 49 19.35 -10.46 -2.16
C GLN A 49 20.83 -10.29 -2.49
N GLN A 50 21.70 -11.02 -1.82
CA GLN A 50 23.13 -10.98 -2.08
C GLN A 50 23.77 -12.37 -1.99
N ASN A 51 24.63 -12.69 -2.97
CA ASN A 51 25.39 -13.93 -3.01
C ASN A 51 24.51 -15.19 -2.91
N GLY A 52 23.32 -15.18 -3.52
CA GLY A 52 22.40 -16.31 -3.51
C GLY A 52 21.64 -16.52 -2.19
N ARG A 53 21.62 -15.52 -1.31
CA ARG A 53 20.85 -15.51 -0.06
C ARG A 53 19.91 -14.32 -0.03
N THR A 54 18.73 -14.49 0.55
CA THR A 54 17.84 -13.40 0.94
C THR A 54 18.21 -12.96 2.35
N ARG A 55 18.32 -11.66 2.57
CA ARG A 55 18.54 -11.07 3.90
C ARG A 55 17.37 -10.18 4.22
N ILE A 56 16.81 -10.35 5.40
CA ILE A 56 15.77 -9.47 5.94
C ILE A 56 16.44 -8.69 7.05
N ALA A 57 16.31 -7.37 7.03
CA ALA A 57 16.81 -6.54 8.10
C ALA A 57 15.69 -5.68 8.68
N VAL A 58 15.74 -5.51 10.00
CA VAL A 58 14.74 -4.81 10.80
C VAL A 58 15.47 -3.68 11.52
N ASP A 59 15.19 -2.43 11.14
CA ASP A 59 15.58 -1.24 11.90
C ASP A 59 14.66 -1.15 13.12
N VAL A 60 15.14 -1.59 14.29
CA VAL A 60 14.30 -1.68 15.48
C VAL A 60 14.25 -0.37 16.26
N ASN A 61 15.18 0.54 15.99
CA ASN A 61 15.34 1.78 16.75
C ASN A 61 14.78 3.00 15.99
N ASP A 62 14.49 2.87 14.68
CA ASP A 62 13.91 3.88 13.78
C ASP A 62 14.84 5.09 13.64
N ASP A 63 16.16 4.85 13.60
CA ASP A 63 17.17 5.87 13.35
C ASP A 63 17.61 5.91 11.88
N GLY A 64 17.09 4.98 11.07
CA GLY A 64 17.37 4.85 9.66
C GLY A 64 18.78 4.35 9.37
N LEU A 65 19.46 3.75 10.34
CA LEU A 65 20.82 3.23 10.22
C LEU A 65 20.88 1.77 10.65
N LEU A 66 21.47 0.91 9.81
CA LEU A 66 21.76 -0.45 10.23
C LEU A 66 22.98 -0.48 11.18
N THR A 67 22.73 -0.81 12.44
CA THR A 67 23.71 -0.88 13.54
C THR A 67 23.62 -2.23 14.29
N ASP A 68 24.43 -2.40 15.33
CA ASP A 68 24.42 -3.61 16.17
C ASP A 68 23.13 -3.75 17.02
N ILE A 69 22.29 -2.72 17.07
CA ILE A 69 20.98 -2.75 17.75
C ILE A 69 19.94 -3.43 16.84
N ASP A 70 20.16 -3.42 15.54
CA ASP A 70 19.22 -3.88 14.53
C ASP A 70 19.36 -5.37 14.24
N GLN A 71 18.31 -5.94 13.64
CA GLN A 71 18.25 -7.39 13.42
C GLN A 71 18.46 -7.71 11.95
N VAL A 72 19.20 -8.79 11.67
CA VAL A 72 19.37 -9.33 10.32
C VAL A 72 19.12 -10.83 10.33
N ILE A 73 18.14 -11.28 9.55
CA ILE A 73 17.81 -12.69 9.31
C ILE A 73 18.38 -13.10 7.96
N LEU A 74 19.02 -14.27 7.90
CA LEU A 74 19.59 -14.83 6.68
C LEU A 74 18.78 -16.06 6.24
N LEU A 75 18.27 -16.01 5.02
CA LEU A 75 17.59 -17.14 4.39
C LEU A 75 18.48 -17.71 3.28
N ASP A 76 18.60 -19.03 3.24
CA ASP A 76 19.33 -19.71 2.17
C ASP A 76 18.51 -19.73 0.88
N GLY A 77 19.17 -19.36 -0.23
CA GLY A 77 18.55 -19.22 -1.53
C GLY A 77 17.95 -17.83 -1.78
N LEU A 78 17.51 -17.61 -3.03
CA LEU A 78 16.78 -16.41 -3.41
C LEU A 78 15.29 -16.62 -3.14
N LYS A 79 14.72 -15.73 -2.34
CA LYS A 79 13.29 -15.66 -1.99
C LYS A 79 12.79 -14.25 -2.27
N THR A 80 11.63 -14.16 -2.92
CA THR A 80 10.80 -12.95 -2.85
C THR A 80 10.11 -12.96 -1.49
N ILE A 81 10.06 -11.81 -0.82
CA ILE A 81 9.42 -11.65 0.48
C ILE A 81 8.27 -10.67 0.34
N GLN A 82 7.11 -11.04 0.88
CA GLN A 82 5.89 -10.25 0.95
C GLN A 82 5.47 -10.07 2.41
N ALA A 83 4.58 -9.13 2.71
CA ALA A 83 4.11 -8.88 4.07
C ALA A 83 3.41 -10.11 4.69
N ASP A 84 2.75 -10.94 3.88
CA ASP A 84 2.05 -12.16 4.31
C ASP A 84 2.95 -13.39 4.52
N ASP A 85 4.25 -13.26 4.23
CA ASP A 85 5.27 -14.25 4.62
C ASP A 85 5.59 -14.19 6.11
N PHE A 86 5.12 -13.18 6.85
CA PHE A 86 5.38 -12.98 8.28
C PHE A 86 4.23 -13.43 9.19
N ASN A 87 4.55 -13.82 10.43
CA ASN A 87 3.54 -14.02 11.49
C ASN A 87 3.20 -12.71 12.21
N ASP A 88 4.08 -11.72 12.12
CA ASP A 88 3.88 -10.39 12.68
C ASP A 88 2.90 -9.55 11.85
N VAL A 89 2.24 -8.60 12.51
CA VAL A 89 1.35 -7.65 11.84
C VAL A 89 2.18 -6.49 11.32
N MET A 90 2.21 -6.34 10.00
CA MET A 90 2.69 -5.12 9.35
C MET A 90 1.54 -4.13 9.34
N THR A 91 1.72 -2.95 9.93
CA THR A 91 0.65 -1.93 9.95
C THR A 91 0.81 -0.89 8.86
N VAL A 92 2.01 -0.83 8.26
CA VAL A 92 2.33 0.07 7.17
C VAL A 92 3.08 -0.70 6.10
N VAL A 93 2.77 -0.44 4.84
CA VAL A 93 3.51 -0.92 3.68
C VAL A 93 4.02 0.30 2.90
N ARG A 94 5.31 0.32 2.54
CA ARG A 94 5.94 1.47 1.89
C ARG A 94 6.57 1.11 0.56
N GLY A 95 6.35 1.98 -0.41
CA GLY A 95 7.08 1.98 -1.68
C GLY A 95 8.28 2.93 -1.66
N THR A 96 8.74 3.25 -2.85
CA THR A 96 9.91 4.06 -3.19
C THR A 96 9.49 5.18 -4.13
N THR A 97 10.40 6.04 -4.57
CA THR A 97 10.04 7.07 -5.58
C THR A 97 10.10 6.53 -7.02
N GLY A 98 10.03 5.22 -7.22
CA GLY A 98 9.93 4.61 -8.54
C GLY A 98 8.91 3.48 -8.50
N ALA A 99 8.54 3.00 -9.69
CA ALA A 99 7.46 2.02 -9.83
C ALA A 99 7.64 0.77 -8.95
N ASP A 100 6.64 0.52 -8.11
CA ASP A 100 6.59 -0.57 -7.16
C ASP A 100 5.44 -1.55 -7.45
N THR A 101 5.56 -2.75 -6.89
CA THR A 101 4.44 -3.71 -6.83
C THR A 101 4.28 -4.11 -5.38
N VAL A 102 3.18 -3.64 -4.79
CA VAL A 102 2.92 -3.69 -3.37
C VAL A 102 1.70 -4.56 -3.12
N ILE A 103 1.85 -5.53 -2.22
CA ILE A 103 0.81 -6.52 -1.93
C ILE A 103 0.65 -6.62 -0.41
N GLY A 104 -0.59 -6.40 0.03
CA GLY A 104 -1.04 -6.37 1.41
C GLY A 104 -1.29 -7.73 2.04
N GLY A 105 -1.89 -7.67 3.22
CA GLY A 105 -2.21 -8.79 4.10
C GLY A 105 -3.68 -9.17 4.05
N ASN A 106 -4.26 -9.47 5.22
CA ASN A 106 -5.71 -9.62 5.40
C ASN A 106 -6.17 -8.78 6.62
N ASN A 107 -5.36 -7.81 7.04
CA ASN A 107 -5.71 -6.89 8.12
C ASN A 107 -5.73 -5.47 7.56
N GLY A 108 -6.27 -4.52 8.33
CA GLY A 108 -6.15 -3.12 7.95
C GLY A 108 -4.70 -2.64 8.03
N GLU A 109 -4.18 -2.22 6.89
CA GLU A 109 -2.83 -1.73 6.66
C GLU A 109 -2.84 -0.33 6.05
N THR A 110 -1.73 0.40 6.18
CA THR A 110 -1.55 1.71 5.54
C THR A 110 -0.47 1.63 4.48
N PHE A 111 -0.81 1.90 3.23
CA PHE A 111 0.08 1.90 2.09
C PHE A 111 0.52 3.33 1.75
N ASN A 112 1.82 3.55 1.60
CA ASN A 112 2.37 4.80 1.10
C ASN A 112 3.43 4.47 0.04
N THR A 113 3.07 4.52 -1.23
CA THR A 113 3.98 4.10 -2.31
C THR A 113 4.82 5.24 -2.89
N LEU A 114 4.51 6.48 -2.51
CA LEU A 114 5.28 7.71 -2.77
C LEU A 114 5.25 8.17 -4.22
N GLY A 115 5.87 7.47 -5.15
CA GLY A 115 5.68 7.81 -6.55
C GLY A 115 6.44 6.90 -7.50
N GLY A 116 6.18 7.07 -8.79
CA GLY A 116 6.32 5.97 -9.72
C GLY A 116 4.93 5.57 -10.21
N ASN A 117 4.87 4.59 -11.09
CA ASN A 117 3.59 4.03 -11.51
C ASN A 117 3.46 2.70 -10.80
N ASP A 118 2.69 2.69 -9.73
CA ASP A 118 2.63 1.61 -8.77
C ASP A 118 1.47 0.66 -9.05
N ILE A 119 1.63 -0.59 -8.61
CA ILE A 119 0.56 -1.57 -8.58
C ILE A 119 0.36 -1.99 -7.12
N ILE A 120 -0.81 -1.69 -6.57
CA ILE A 120 -1.15 -1.92 -5.17
C ILE A 120 -2.35 -2.87 -5.08
N ASP A 121 -2.17 -3.97 -4.37
CA ASP A 121 -3.22 -4.94 -4.02
C ASP A 121 -3.30 -5.00 -2.48
N ALA A 122 -4.23 -4.27 -1.88
CA ALA A 122 -4.39 -4.17 -0.43
C ALA A 122 -5.03 -5.44 0.18
N ARG A 123 -5.73 -6.21 -0.66
CA ARG A 123 -6.34 -7.52 -0.41
C ARG A 123 -7.51 -7.52 0.56
N GLY A 124 -7.29 -7.29 1.83
CA GLY A 124 -8.40 -7.37 2.76
C GLY A 124 -8.06 -6.81 4.11
N GLY A 125 -9.06 -6.28 4.79
CA GLY A 125 -8.84 -5.38 5.89
C GLY A 125 -9.65 -4.11 5.68
N ASN A 126 -9.45 -3.14 6.55
CA ASN A 126 -9.91 -1.78 6.25
C ASN A 126 -8.62 -0.98 6.06
N ASP A 127 -8.26 -0.80 4.81
CA ASP A 127 -6.97 -0.31 4.39
C ASP A 127 -7.00 1.21 4.15
N ILE A 128 -5.83 1.84 4.27
CA ILE A 128 -5.61 3.22 3.85
C ILE A 128 -4.51 3.19 2.79
N VAL A 129 -4.83 3.52 1.55
CA VAL A 129 -3.88 3.52 0.45
C VAL A 129 -3.63 4.93 -0.05
N ASN A 130 -2.36 5.32 -0.12
CA ASN A 130 -1.90 6.51 -0.83
C ASN A 130 -0.92 6.08 -1.94
N GLY A 131 -1.32 6.21 -3.20
CA GLY A 131 -0.51 5.91 -4.38
C GLY A 131 0.65 6.90 -4.53
N GLY A 132 0.33 8.19 -4.47
CA GLY A 132 1.34 9.23 -4.51
C GLY A 132 1.46 9.80 -5.92
N ALA A 133 2.69 10.07 -6.38
CA ALA A 133 2.88 10.68 -7.69
C ALA A 133 3.13 9.65 -8.79
N GLY A 134 2.28 9.65 -9.81
CA GLY A 134 2.43 8.83 -11.01
C GLY A 134 1.16 8.02 -11.26
N ASN A 135 1.09 7.35 -12.42
CA ASN A 135 -0.15 6.67 -12.81
C ASN A 135 -0.24 5.31 -12.10
N ASP A 136 -1.01 5.25 -11.02
CA ASP A 136 -1.11 4.09 -10.14
C ASP A 136 -2.31 3.20 -10.48
N VAL A 137 -2.19 1.93 -10.12
CA VAL A 137 -3.28 0.95 -10.14
C VAL A 137 -3.48 0.44 -8.73
N ILE A 138 -4.64 0.75 -8.15
CA ILE A 138 -4.98 0.44 -6.77
C ILE A 138 -6.19 -0.49 -6.72
N ASP A 139 -6.05 -1.61 -6.01
CA ASP A 139 -7.09 -2.59 -5.72
C ASP A 139 -7.23 -2.68 -4.18
N GLY A 140 -8.35 -2.18 -3.64
CA GLY A 140 -8.66 -2.18 -2.20
C GLY A 140 -8.91 -3.58 -1.64
N GLY A 141 -9.61 -4.41 -2.42
CA GLY A 141 -9.93 -5.78 -2.03
C GLY A 141 -11.16 -5.86 -1.11
N LEU A 142 -11.03 -6.54 0.03
CA LEU A 142 -12.16 -6.79 0.93
C LEU A 142 -12.14 -5.86 2.13
N GLY A 143 -13.21 -5.09 2.33
CA GLY A 143 -13.46 -4.33 3.55
C GLY A 143 -13.64 -2.86 3.25
N SER A 144 -13.80 -2.04 4.29
CA SER A 144 -14.09 -0.62 4.09
C SER A 144 -12.81 0.19 4.03
N ASP A 145 -12.38 0.51 2.82
CA ASP A 145 -11.08 1.09 2.53
C ASP A 145 -11.15 2.61 2.32
N THR A 146 -9.99 3.24 2.45
CA THR A 146 -9.76 4.64 2.06
C THR A 146 -8.63 4.67 1.03
N LEU A 147 -8.97 4.94 -0.22
CA LEU A 147 -8.07 4.84 -1.36
C LEU A 147 -7.85 6.21 -1.98
N ASN A 148 -6.59 6.67 -2.05
CA ASN A 148 -6.20 7.93 -2.67
C ASN A 148 -5.16 7.67 -3.76
N GLY A 149 -5.46 8.06 -4.99
CA GLY A 149 -4.50 8.07 -6.10
C GLY A 149 -3.41 9.13 -5.90
N GLU A 150 -3.83 10.32 -5.47
CA GLU A 150 -3.04 11.54 -5.28
C GLU A 150 -2.74 12.30 -6.57
N GLY A 151 -1.76 11.92 -7.38
CA GLY A 151 -1.38 12.72 -8.54
C GLY A 151 -1.02 11.93 -9.78
N ASP A 152 -1.28 12.54 -10.94
CA ASP A 152 -1.30 11.92 -12.27
C ASP A 152 -2.53 11.02 -12.47
N ASP A 153 -2.65 10.34 -13.62
CA ASP A 153 -3.89 9.63 -14.00
C ASP A 153 -3.94 8.22 -13.37
N ASP A 154 -4.84 8.00 -12.42
CA ASP A 154 -4.93 6.77 -11.63
C ASP A 154 -6.08 5.84 -12.04
N THR A 155 -5.96 4.56 -11.68
CA THR A 155 -7.05 3.58 -11.75
C THR A 155 -7.27 2.93 -10.39
N ILE A 156 -8.44 3.13 -9.80
CA ILE A 156 -8.74 2.69 -8.43
C ILE A 156 -10.02 1.85 -8.40
N HIS A 157 -9.92 0.68 -7.78
CA HIS A 157 -11.03 -0.24 -7.50
C HIS A 157 -11.24 -0.37 -5.99
N GLY A 158 -12.42 -0.01 -5.50
CA GLY A 158 -12.86 -0.27 -4.13
C GLY A 158 -13.05 -1.77 -3.87
N ASN A 159 -13.79 -2.42 -4.78
CA ASN A 159 -14.26 -3.81 -4.72
C ASN A 159 -15.44 -4.03 -3.77
N ASP A 160 -15.31 -4.85 -2.73
CA ASP A 160 -16.43 -5.25 -1.89
C ASP A 160 -16.46 -4.39 -0.61
N ASP A 161 -17.67 -4.11 -0.10
CA ASP A 161 -17.94 -3.28 1.08
C ASP A 161 -17.88 -1.77 0.77
N GLY A 162 -18.12 -0.92 1.79
CA GLY A 162 -18.29 0.52 1.57
C GLY A 162 -16.97 1.28 1.65
N ASP A 163 -16.54 1.86 0.53
CA ASP A 163 -15.24 2.49 0.36
C ASP A 163 -15.29 4.01 0.29
N THR A 164 -14.16 4.65 0.56
CA THR A 164 -13.92 6.06 0.25
C THR A 164 -12.78 6.16 -0.75
N ILE A 165 -13.07 6.67 -1.94
CA ILE A 165 -12.15 6.72 -3.07
C ILE A 165 -11.95 8.17 -3.51
N SER A 166 -10.70 8.57 -3.66
CA SER A 166 -10.28 9.88 -4.16
C SER A 166 -9.29 9.69 -5.31
N GLY A 167 -9.62 10.21 -6.50
CA GLY A 167 -8.70 10.23 -7.64
C GLY A 167 -7.51 11.14 -7.35
N GLY A 168 -7.74 12.45 -7.39
CA GLY A 168 -6.73 13.43 -6.99
C GLY A 168 -6.49 14.44 -8.10
N ASP A 169 -5.23 14.72 -8.40
CA ASP A 169 -4.85 15.54 -9.55
C ASP A 169 -4.64 14.63 -10.76
N GLY A 170 -5.52 14.61 -11.75
CA GLY A 170 -5.36 13.66 -12.87
C GLY A 170 -6.66 13.40 -13.60
N ASN A 171 -6.62 12.64 -14.69
CA ASN A 171 -7.84 12.13 -15.32
C ASN A 171 -8.05 10.70 -14.83
N ASP A 172 -8.76 10.57 -13.72
CA ASP A 172 -8.78 9.32 -12.97
C ASP A 172 -9.90 8.40 -13.43
N THR A 173 -9.70 7.10 -13.22
CA THR A 173 -10.73 6.08 -13.42
C THR A 173 -11.04 5.40 -12.09
N LEU A 174 -12.23 5.65 -11.56
CA LEU A 174 -12.63 5.19 -10.22
C LEU A 174 -13.82 4.23 -10.32
N PHE A 175 -13.70 3.08 -9.66
CA PHE A 175 -14.76 2.08 -9.53
C PHE A 175 -15.05 1.82 -8.05
N GLY A 176 -16.30 2.08 -7.62
CA GLY A 176 -16.78 1.73 -6.27
C GLY A 176 -17.06 0.23 -6.16
N ASP A 177 -17.44 -0.39 -7.27
CA ASP A 177 -17.75 -1.82 -7.38
C ASP A 177 -18.98 -2.25 -6.54
N ALA A 178 -18.86 -2.90 -5.40
CA ALA A 178 -19.99 -3.45 -4.65
C ALA A 178 -19.98 -2.94 -3.21
N GLY A 179 -20.87 -2.02 -2.87
CA GLY A 179 -20.68 -1.30 -1.63
C GLY A 179 -21.72 -0.26 -1.31
N THR A 180 -21.29 0.74 -0.57
CA THR A 180 -22.01 2.00 -0.42
C THR A 180 -20.91 3.02 -0.32
N ASP A 181 -20.54 3.52 -1.49
CA ASP A 181 -19.22 4.08 -1.70
C ASP A 181 -19.29 5.60 -1.76
N ASN A 182 -18.17 6.24 -1.42
CA ASN A 182 -18.01 7.67 -1.57
C ASN A 182 -16.83 7.96 -2.50
N LEU A 183 -17.12 8.39 -3.72
CA LEU A 183 -16.16 8.59 -4.79
C LEU A 183 -16.02 10.08 -5.12
N HIS A 184 -14.78 10.56 -5.13
CA HIS A 184 -14.39 11.92 -5.47
C HIS A 184 -13.36 11.92 -6.61
N GLY A 185 -13.71 12.50 -7.76
CA GLY A 185 -12.78 12.68 -8.89
C GLY A 185 -11.67 13.69 -8.55
N ASN A 186 -12.05 14.78 -7.87
CA ASN A 186 -11.23 15.95 -7.58
C ASN A 186 -10.87 16.79 -8.82
N ASN A 187 -9.61 16.83 -9.25
CA ASN A 187 -9.14 17.75 -10.27
C ASN A 187 -8.84 16.99 -11.57
N GLY A 188 -9.66 17.20 -12.60
CA GLY A 188 -9.30 16.70 -13.93
C GLY A 188 -10.47 16.41 -14.84
N VAL A 189 -10.42 15.29 -15.55
CA VAL A 189 -11.52 14.80 -16.40
C VAL A 189 -11.71 13.34 -16.06
N ASP A 190 -12.58 13.09 -15.09
CA ASP A 190 -12.63 11.80 -14.41
C ASP A 190 -13.71 10.89 -15.01
N SER A 191 -13.50 9.59 -14.86
CA SER A 191 -14.46 8.54 -15.17
C SER A 191 -14.79 7.79 -13.88
N ILE A 192 -15.99 7.98 -13.34
CA ILE A 192 -16.39 7.41 -12.06
C ILE A 192 -17.61 6.51 -12.24
N ASP A 193 -17.52 5.27 -11.76
CA ASP A 193 -18.63 4.31 -11.69
C ASP A 193 -18.82 3.84 -10.24
N GLY A 194 -19.95 4.18 -9.63
CA GLY A 194 -20.30 3.77 -8.27
C GLY A 194 -20.54 2.26 -8.14
N GLY A 195 -20.94 1.58 -9.22
CA GLY A 195 -21.15 0.14 -9.19
C GLY A 195 -22.51 -0.27 -8.60
N ALA A 196 -22.53 -1.09 -7.56
CA ALA A 196 -23.73 -1.62 -6.93
C ALA A 196 -23.79 -1.16 -5.48
N GLY A 197 -24.76 -0.32 -5.13
CA GLY A 197 -24.76 0.26 -3.81
C GLY A 197 -25.61 1.51 -3.71
N GLY A 198 -25.63 2.13 -2.54
CA GLY A 198 -26.26 3.44 -2.36
C GLY A 198 -25.24 4.56 -2.47
N ASP A 199 -24.69 4.80 -3.66
CA ASP A 199 -23.39 5.46 -3.76
C ASP A 199 -23.46 6.99 -3.75
N THR A 200 -22.38 7.62 -3.31
CA THR A 200 -22.15 9.06 -3.46
C THR A 200 -21.00 9.27 -4.44
N VAL A 201 -21.31 9.87 -5.58
CA VAL A 201 -20.34 10.14 -6.66
C VAL A 201 -20.26 11.65 -6.86
N ASP A 202 -19.07 12.22 -6.68
CA ASP A 202 -18.76 13.62 -6.93
C ASP A 202 -17.61 13.74 -7.94
N GLY A 203 -17.86 14.31 -9.11
CA GLY A 203 -16.82 14.62 -10.10
C GLY A 203 -15.94 15.81 -9.70
N ASP A 204 -16.37 16.60 -8.71
CA ASP A 204 -15.69 17.82 -8.28
C ASP A 204 -15.39 18.79 -9.43
N SER A 205 -14.13 18.96 -9.85
CA SER A 205 -13.75 19.93 -10.85
C SER A 205 -13.28 19.26 -12.13
N GLY A 206 -14.07 19.43 -13.19
CA GLY A 206 -13.73 18.75 -14.43
C GLY A 206 -14.83 18.74 -15.45
N ALA A 207 -14.64 17.92 -16.46
CA ALA A 207 -15.66 17.61 -17.46
C ALA A 207 -15.96 16.11 -17.41
N ASP A 208 -16.52 15.69 -16.29
CA ASP A 208 -16.45 14.29 -15.85
C ASP A 208 -17.54 13.41 -16.44
N VAL A 209 -17.29 12.11 -16.41
CA VAL A 209 -18.24 11.06 -16.77
C VAL A 209 -18.60 10.29 -15.50
N LEU A 210 -19.83 10.48 -15.04
CA LEU A 210 -20.28 9.94 -13.76
C LEU A 210 -21.43 8.95 -13.95
N HIS A 211 -21.26 7.77 -13.38
CA HIS A 211 -22.24 6.71 -13.35
C HIS A 211 -22.47 6.31 -11.89
N GLY A 212 -23.70 6.50 -11.39
CA GLY A 212 -24.06 6.07 -10.04
C GLY A 212 -24.13 4.55 -9.90
N GLY A 213 -24.53 3.85 -10.98
CA GLY A 213 -24.59 2.40 -11.01
C GLY A 213 -26.00 1.85 -10.74
N ALA A 214 -26.07 0.74 -10.02
CA ALA A 214 -27.32 0.12 -9.57
C ALA A 214 -27.79 0.74 -8.24
N ASP A 215 -29.07 0.56 -7.92
CA ASP A 215 -29.71 1.10 -6.72
C ASP A 215 -29.89 2.64 -6.73
N ASN A 216 -29.80 3.34 -5.59
CA ASN A 216 -30.20 4.74 -5.47
C ASN A 216 -29.03 5.62 -5.05
N ASP A 217 -28.52 6.39 -6.01
CA ASP A 217 -27.27 7.12 -5.85
C ASP A 217 -27.47 8.62 -5.70
N THR A 218 -26.46 9.28 -5.14
CA THR A 218 -26.29 10.72 -5.17
C THR A 218 -25.12 11.06 -6.09
N VAL A 219 -25.42 11.66 -7.25
CA VAL A 219 -24.40 12.04 -8.23
C VAL A 219 -24.32 13.56 -8.37
N ARG A 220 -23.11 14.13 -8.26
CA ARG A 220 -22.78 15.55 -8.46
C ARG A 220 -21.56 15.66 -9.37
N GLY A 221 -21.48 16.72 -10.16
CA GLY A 221 -20.32 17.05 -10.98
C GLY A 221 -20.40 18.48 -11.44
#